data_AF-A0A645F6F1-F1
#
_entry.id   AF-A0A645F6F1-F1
#
_cell.length_a   1.000
_cell.length_b   1.000
_cell.length_c   1.000
_cell.angle_alpha   90.00
_cell.angle_beta   90.00
_cell.angle_gamma   90.00
#
_symmetry.space_group_name_H-M   'P 1'
#
loop_
_entity.id
_entity.type
_entity.pdbx_description
1 polymer ?
#
loop_
_entity_poly.entity_id
_entity_poly.type
_entity_poly.pdbx_seq_one_letter_code
_entity_poly.pdbx_strand_id
1 'polypeptide(L)'
;MKRIVAFTGAGVSKASGIPTFQDMDGIREKLSLDYFMSNTKDFYDVLQGMKRNVDKALPNAAHIAIAHHDIPVVTMNIDGLHKRAGSKKVIEVHGNLDYVLCMKCGKEYDFSCIDNSIYCRQCNGLLKPEVVLYGEMIAKYHEAIELISSADELLVVGTSFYTSTSSIMVEAAQMSGAKVTTINMDAETEVPRYLRRCIEGE
;
A
#
# COMPACT_ATOMS: atom_id res chain seq x y z
N MET A 1 -15.24 -14.14 18.35
CA MET A 1 -13.87 -14.19 17.81
C MET A 1 -13.29 -12.79 17.84
N LYS A 2 -12.01 -12.66 18.21
CA LYS A 2 -11.30 -11.39 18.19
C LYS A 2 -11.10 -10.93 16.73
N ARG A 3 -11.51 -9.71 16.39
CA ARG A 3 -11.33 -9.13 15.06
C ARG A 3 -9.95 -8.48 14.97
N ILE A 4 -9.07 -9.08 14.19
CA ILE A 4 -7.77 -8.51 13.84
C ILE A 4 -7.90 -7.79 12.49
N VAL A 5 -7.33 -6.59 12.39
CA VAL A 5 -7.12 -5.87 11.12
C VAL A 5 -5.63 -5.63 10.96
N ALA A 6 -5.09 -5.88 9.77
CA ALA A 6 -3.69 -5.60 9.46
C ALA A 6 -3.55 -4.19 8.86
N PHE A 7 -2.63 -3.38 9.41
CA PHE A 7 -2.22 -2.12 8.81
C PHE A 7 -0.75 -2.20 8.38
N THR A 8 -0.49 -2.11 7.07
CA THR A 8 0.82 -2.46 6.52
C THR A 8 1.50 -1.30 5.78
N GLY A 9 2.82 -1.23 5.91
CA GLY A 9 3.70 -0.34 5.16
C GLY A 9 4.79 -1.10 4.41
N ALA A 10 5.72 -0.37 3.77
CA ALA A 10 6.67 -0.94 2.80
C ALA A 10 7.54 -2.07 3.38
N GLY A 11 7.79 -2.08 4.69
CA GLY A 11 8.60 -3.11 5.35
C GLY A 11 8.02 -4.52 5.23
N VAL A 12 6.69 -4.69 5.08
CA VAL A 12 6.08 -6.02 4.89
C VAL A 12 6.52 -6.66 3.56
N SER A 13 6.86 -5.83 2.57
CA SER A 13 7.25 -6.25 1.22
C SER A 13 8.77 -6.37 1.04
N LYS A 14 9.57 -6.09 2.06
CA LYS A 14 11.04 -6.13 1.98
C LYS A 14 11.56 -7.53 1.61
N ALA A 15 11.05 -8.57 2.26
CA ALA A 15 11.40 -9.97 1.95
C ALA A 15 10.91 -10.42 0.56
N SER A 16 10.04 -9.64 -0.09
CA SER A 16 9.62 -9.85 -1.48
C SER A 16 10.52 -9.15 -2.50
N GLY A 17 11.61 -8.50 -2.06
CA GLY A 17 12.55 -7.78 -2.92
C GLY A 17 12.10 -6.36 -3.30
N ILE A 18 11.05 -5.84 -2.67
CA ILE A 18 10.61 -4.45 -2.87
C ILE A 18 11.38 -3.54 -1.90
N PRO A 19 12.16 -2.56 -2.39
CA PRO A 19 12.88 -1.63 -1.52
C PRO A 19 11.92 -0.73 -0.76
N THR A 20 12.28 -0.36 0.47
CA THR A 20 11.51 0.64 1.21
C THR A 20 11.92 2.04 0.78
N PHE A 21 11.09 3.05 1.07
CA PHE A 21 11.46 4.44 0.81
C PHE A 21 12.68 4.92 1.63
N GLN A 22 13.07 4.21 2.70
CA GLN A 22 14.31 4.51 3.42
C GLN A 22 15.55 3.99 2.68
N ASP A 23 15.39 2.96 1.84
CA ASP A 23 16.46 2.39 1.02
C ASP A 23 16.64 3.16 -0.31
N MET A 24 15.82 4.17 -0.57
CA MET A 24 15.75 4.90 -1.83
C MET A 24 15.96 6.41 -1.59
N ASP A 25 17.20 6.86 -1.68
CA ASP A 25 17.56 8.26 -1.47
C ASP A 25 16.82 9.21 -2.42
N GLY A 26 16.27 10.30 -1.88
CA GLY A 26 15.60 11.36 -2.62
C GLY A 26 14.26 10.97 -3.26
N ILE A 27 13.81 9.72 -3.15
CA ILE A 27 12.59 9.27 -3.84
C ILE A 27 11.34 10.03 -3.40
N ARG A 28 11.26 10.40 -2.12
CA ARG A 28 10.10 11.08 -1.54
C ARG A 28 9.88 12.47 -2.14
N GLU A 29 10.96 13.16 -2.48
CA GLU A 29 10.93 14.49 -3.10
C GLU A 29 10.29 14.44 -4.50
N LYS A 30 10.34 13.26 -5.14
CA LYS A 30 9.77 13.01 -6.47
C LYS A 30 8.31 12.54 -6.43
N LEU A 31 7.75 12.26 -5.25
CA LEU A 31 6.39 11.71 -5.08
C LEU A 31 5.38 12.77 -4.61
N SER A 32 5.52 14.02 -5.05
CA SER A 32 4.56 15.10 -4.79
C SER A 32 3.79 15.48 -6.05
N LEU A 33 2.58 16.04 -5.86
CA LEU A 33 1.78 16.55 -6.97
C LEU A 33 2.54 17.64 -7.75
N ASP A 34 3.22 18.54 -7.04
CA ASP A 34 4.02 19.61 -7.67
C ASP A 34 5.16 19.05 -8.53
N TYR A 35 5.83 17.99 -8.05
CA TYR A 35 6.89 17.33 -8.81
C TYR A 35 6.34 16.64 -10.06
N PHE A 36 5.21 15.94 -9.94
CA PHE A 36 4.52 15.33 -11.09
C PHE A 36 4.17 16.37 -12.18
N MET A 37 3.65 17.53 -11.77
CA MET A 37 3.26 18.58 -12.71
C MET A 37 4.46 19.29 -13.36
N SER A 38 5.56 19.46 -12.60
CA SER A 38 6.72 20.23 -13.06
C SER A 38 7.80 19.36 -13.74
N ASN A 39 7.85 18.06 -13.43
CA ASN A 39 8.88 17.11 -13.88
C ASN A 39 8.26 15.82 -14.40
N THR A 40 7.18 15.94 -15.18
CA THR A 40 6.30 14.83 -15.58
C THR A 40 7.06 13.63 -16.15
N LYS A 41 8.04 13.84 -17.03
CA LYS A 41 8.82 12.72 -17.60
C LYS A 41 9.59 11.93 -16.55
N ASP A 42 10.35 12.62 -15.68
CA ASP A 42 11.14 11.96 -14.63
C ASP A 42 10.24 11.23 -13.62
N PHE A 43 9.09 11.81 -13.30
CA PHE A 43 8.08 11.15 -12.48
C PHE A 43 7.62 9.80 -13.06
N TYR A 44 7.33 9.72 -14.35
CA TYR A 44 6.98 8.46 -15.00
C TYR A 44 8.16 7.48 -15.03
N ASP A 45 9.37 7.95 -15.31
CA ASP A 45 10.57 7.11 -15.29
C ASP A 45 10.76 6.45 -13.91
N VAL A 46 10.52 7.21 -12.83
CA VAL A 46 10.52 6.73 -11.44
C VAL A 46 9.46 5.65 -11.21
N LEU A 47 8.19 5.93 -11.56
CA LEU A 47 7.10 4.97 -11.31
C LEU A 47 7.23 3.71 -12.16
N GLN A 48 7.69 3.80 -13.40
CA GLN A 48 8.01 2.62 -14.21
C GLN A 48 9.15 1.81 -13.58
N GLY A 49 10.13 2.48 -12.96
CA GLY A 49 11.16 1.83 -12.15
C GLY A 49 10.57 1.03 -10.99
N MET A 50 9.64 1.63 -10.23
CA MET A 50 8.93 0.95 -9.15
C MET A 50 8.12 -0.24 -9.66
N LYS A 51 7.33 -0.04 -10.74
CA LYS A 51 6.52 -1.09 -11.36
C LYS A 51 7.35 -2.31 -11.75
N ARG A 52 8.54 -2.09 -12.37
CA ARG A 52 9.46 -3.18 -12.74
C ARG A 52 9.93 -4.02 -11.53
N ASN A 53 10.05 -3.43 -10.35
CA ASN A 53 10.38 -4.17 -9.13
C ASN A 53 9.16 -4.94 -8.62
N VAL A 54 7.99 -4.29 -8.59
CA VAL A 54 6.72 -4.91 -8.17
C VAL A 54 6.37 -6.13 -9.03
N ASP A 55 6.56 -6.05 -10.34
CA ASP A 55 6.20 -7.13 -11.29
C ASP A 55 7.05 -8.39 -11.11
N LYS A 56 8.25 -8.25 -10.57
CA LYS A 56 9.15 -9.38 -10.27
C LYS A 56 8.92 -9.94 -8.86
N ALA A 57 8.32 -9.16 -7.97
CA ALA A 57 8.08 -9.57 -6.59
C ALA A 57 7.00 -10.64 -6.53
N LEU A 58 7.10 -11.55 -5.56
CA LEU A 58 6.05 -12.49 -5.18
C LEU A 58 5.63 -12.22 -3.72
N PRO A 59 4.38 -12.50 -3.33
CA PRO A 59 3.99 -12.38 -1.92
C PRO A 59 4.84 -13.30 -1.04
N ASN A 60 5.38 -12.75 0.05
CA ASN A 60 6.14 -13.53 1.04
C ASN A 60 5.22 -14.14 2.12
N ALA A 61 5.81 -14.88 3.06
CA ALA A 61 5.08 -15.58 4.11
C ALA A 61 4.20 -14.67 5.00
N ALA A 62 4.53 -13.39 5.18
CA ALA A 62 3.67 -12.45 5.91
C ALA A 62 2.34 -12.22 5.18
N HIS A 63 2.41 -11.93 3.88
CA HIS A 63 1.23 -11.73 3.04
C HIS A 63 0.37 -13.00 2.98
N ILE A 64 1.02 -14.15 2.80
CA ILE A 64 0.35 -15.45 2.74
C ILE A 64 -0.36 -15.76 4.05
N ALA A 65 0.27 -15.52 5.20
CA ALA A 65 -0.37 -15.75 6.50
C ALA A 65 -1.57 -14.82 6.73
N ILE A 66 -1.44 -13.53 6.40
CA ILE A 66 -2.55 -12.56 6.48
C ILE A 66 -3.73 -13.01 5.61
N ALA A 67 -3.46 -13.43 4.36
CA ALA A 67 -4.48 -13.93 3.45
C ALA A 67 -5.11 -15.24 3.94
N HIS A 68 -4.30 -16.19 4.42
CA HIS A 68 -4.76 -17.49 4.90
C HIS A 68 -5.77 -17.39 6.05
N HIS A 69 -5.56 -16.43 6.97
CA HIS A 69 -6.47 -16.18 8.09
C HIS A 69 -7.61 -15.22 7.76
N ASP A 70 -7.82 -14.86 6.49
CA ASP A 70 -8.86 -13.93 6.03
C ASP A 70 -8.85 -12.59 6.78
N ILE A 71 -7.66 -12.10 7.16
CA ILE A 71 -7.50 -10.84 7.91
C ILE A 71 -7.70 -9.66 6.96
N PRO A 72 -8.64 -8.73 7.26
CA PRO A 72 -8.77 -7.50 6.48
C PRO A 72 -7.52 -6.63 6.55
N VAL A 73 -7.17 -6.02 5.42
CA VAL A 73 -5.93 -5.24 5.28
C VAL A 73 -6.25 -3.80 4.93
N VAL A 74 -5.63 -2.87 5.65
CA VAL A 74 -5.38 -1.50 5.19
C VAL A 74 -3.89 -1.41 4.85
N THR A 75 -3.54 -0.95 3.66
CA THR A 75 -2.13 -0.89 3.24
C THR A 75 -1.78 0.46 2.64
N MET A 76 -0.62 0.97 3.04
CA MET A 76 0.03 2.13 2.43
C MET A 76 0.85 1.76 1.19
N ASN A 77 0.97 0.47 0.87
CA ASN A 77 1.74 0.00 -0.27
C ASN A 77 0.91 0.07 -1.55
N ILE A 78 1.61 0.25 -2.67
CA ILE A 78 1.05 0.34 -4.02
C ILE A 78 1.40 -0.90 -4.86
N ASP A 79 1.91 -1.96 -4.23
CA ASP A 79 2.52 -3.13 -4.87
C ASP A 79 1.55 -4.28 -5.19
N GLY A 80 0.33 -4.24 -4.65
CA GLY A 80 -0.70 -5.27 -4.86
C GLY A 80 -0.37 -6.65 -4.27
N LEU A 81 0.68 -6.81 -3.45
CA LEU A 81 1.11 -8.13 -2.97
C LEU A 81 0.09 -8.80 -2.03
N HIS A 82 -0.68 -8.04 -1.26
CA HIS A 82 -1.78 -8.59 -0.45
C HIS A 82 -2.88 -9.21 -1.32
N LYS A 83 -3.29 -8.52 -2.38
CA LYS A 83 -4.27 -9.07 -3.34
C LYS A 83 -3.73 -10.32 -4.01
N ARG A 84 -2.46 -10.31 -4.43
CA ARG A 84 -1.79 -11.46 -5.05
C ARG A 84 -1.59 -12.64 -4.09
N ALA A 85 -1.48 -12.41 -2.79
CA ALA A 85 -1.48 -13.46 -1.77
C ALA A 85 -2.88 -14.08 -1.54
N GLY A 86 -3.94 -13.44 -2.03
CA GLY A 86 -5.32 -13.90 -1.86
C GLY A 86 -6.10 -13.19 -0.75
N SER A 87 -5.60 -12.10 -0.18
CA SER A 87 -6.37 -11.30 0.79
C SER A 87 -7.65 -10.76 0.14
N LYS A 88 -8.80 -11.08 0.75
CA LYS A 88 -10.13 -10.77 0.18
C LYS A 88 -10.58 -9.33 0.39
N LYS A 89 -10.22 -8.72 1.53
CA LYS A 89 -10.58 -7.34 1.89
C LYS A 89 -9.33 -6.49 2.05
N VAL A 90 -8.99 -5.72 1.01
CA VAL A 90 -7.78 -4.88 0.97
C VAL A 90 -8.16 -3.45 0.63
N ILE A 91 -7.84 -2.51 1.51
CA ILE A 91 -7.97 -1.07 1.30
C ILE A 91 -6.57 -0.49 1.06
N GLU A 92 -6.30 -0.13 -0.20
CA GLU A 92 -5.05 0.54 -0.61
C GLU A 92 -5.20 2.05 -0.43
N VAL A 93 -4.68 2.60 0.67
CA VAL A 93 -4.87 4.03 1.00
C VAL A 93 -3.98 4.96 0.19
N HIS A 94 -2.92 4.44 -0.42
CA HIS A 94 -2.08 5.20 -1.35
C HIS A 94 -2.29 4.79 -2.81
N GLY A 95 -3.38 4.05 -3.08
CA GLY A 95 -3.73 3.55 -4.40
C GLY A 95 -2.82 2.41 -4.87
N ASN A 96 -2.64 2.24 -6.18
CA ASN A 96 -1.90 1.11 -6.75
C ASN A 96 -1.16 1.46 -8.04
N LEU A 97 -0.36 0.52 -8.52
CA LEU A 97 0.33 0.57 -9.80
C LEU A 97 -0.32 -0.33 -10.87
N ASP A 98 -1.61 -0.67 -10.73
CA ASP A 98 -2.30 -1.58 -11.66
C ASP A 98 -2.83 -0.83 -12.88
N TYR A 99 -3.30 0.41 -12.68
CA TYR A 99 -3.90 1.23 -13.74
C TYR A 99 -3.51 2.71 -13.69
N VAL A 100 -3.80 3.39 -14.80
CA VAL A 100 -3.74 4.84 -14.95
C VAL A 100 -5.09 5.39 -15.41
N LEU A 101 -5.42 6.60 -14.96
CA LEU A 101 -6.65 7.30 -15.30
C LEU A 101 -6.36 8.53 -16.14
N CYS A 102 -7.13 8.74 -17.21
CA CYS A 102 -7.05 9.96 -17.98
C CYS A 102 -7.62 11.15 -17.17
N MET A 103 -6.80 12.16 -16.92
CA MET A 103 -7.19 13.35 -16.16
C MET A 103 -8.27 14.22 -16.84
N LYS A 104 -8.56 13.97 -18.12
CA LYS A 104 -9.56 14.73 -18.88
C LYS A 104 -10.90 14.01 -19.01
N CYS A 105 -10.90 12.71 -19.25
CA CYS A 105 -12.13 11.94 -19.53
C CYS A 105 -12.40 10.82 -18.52
N GLY A 106 -11.50 10.60 -17.54
CA GLY A 106 -11.65 9.56 -16.51
C GLY A 106 -11.42 8.14 -17.01
N LYS A 107 -11.11 7.93 -18.29
CA LYS A 107 -10.92 6.57 -18.82
C LYS A 107 -9.70 5.89 -18.20
N GLU A 108 -9.90 4.66 -17.77
CA GLU A 108 -8.90 3.76 -17.21
C GLU A 108 -8.16 2.97 -18.29
N TYR A 109 -6.86 2.76 -18.05
CA TYR A 109 -5.98 1.91 -18.83
C TYR A 109 -5.07 1.13 -17.89
N ASP A 110 -4.65 -0.07 -18.30
CA ASP A 110 -3.58 -0.80 -17.62
C ASP A 110 -2.32 0.05 -17.51
N PHE A 111 -1.61 -0.04 -16.38
CA PHE A 111 -0.43 0.77 -16.12
C PHE A 111 0.63 0.65 -17.23
N SER A 112 0.81 -0.54 -17.82
CA SER A 112 1.77 -0.79 -18.90
C SER A 112 1.56 0.06 -20.15
N CYS A 113 0.40 0.70 -20.31
CA CYS A 113 0.17 1.58 -21.45
C CYS A 113 1.14 2.77 -21.50
N ILE A 114 1.65 3.22 -20.33
CA ILE A 114 2.57 4.36 -20.22
C ILE A 114 3.97 4.05 -20.75
N ASP A 115 4.32 2.77 -20.93
CA ASP A 115 5.55 2.35 -21.61
C ASP A 115 5.58 2.81 -23.08
N ASN A 116 4.40 3.00 -23.66
CA ASN A 116 4.25 3.46 -25.04
C ASN A 116 3.85 4.94 -25.12
N SER A 117 2.92 5.37 -24.26
CA SER A 117 2.46 6.76 -24.25
C SER A 117 1.81 7.13 -22.91
N ILE A 118 2.18 8.30 -22.38
CA ILE A 118 1.56 8.90 -21.19
C ILE A 118 0.26 9.67 -21.50
N TYR A 119 -0.23 9.59 -22.74
CA TYR A 119 -1.44 10.30 -23.19
C TYR A 119 -2.57 9.34 -23.56
N CYS A 120 -3.78 9.76 -23.23
CA CYS A 120 -5.00 9.01 -23.49
C CYS A 120 -5.26 8.86 -24.99
N ARG A 121 -5.46 7.62 -25.43
CA ARG A 121 -5.73 7.27 -26.84
C ARG A 121 -7.04 7.84 -27.40
N GLN A 122 -7.94 8.35 -26.55
CA GLN A 122 -9.24 8.89 -26.96
C GLN A 122 -9.29 10.43 -27.03
N CYS A 123 -8.67 11.12 -26.07
CA CYS A 123 -8.85 12.57 -25.91
C CYS A 123 -7.53 13.34 -25.72
N ASN A 124 -6.40 12.64 -25.81
CA ASN A 124 -5.03 13.14 -25.65
C ASN A 124 -4.75 13.81 -24.27
N GLY A 125 -5.60 13.54 -23.26
CA GLY A 125 -5.35 13.99 -21.89
C GLY A 125 -4.26 13.15 -21.21
N LEU A 126 -3.53 13.75 -20.27
CA LEU A 126 -2.48 13.07 -19.50
C LEU A 126 -3.05 11.90 -18.69
N LEU A 127 -2.32 10.79 -18.65
CA LEU A 127 -2.69 9.57 -17.91
C LEU A 127 -2.01 9.55 -16.54
N LYS A 128 -2.72 9.91 -15.48
CA LYS A 128 -2.17 9.91 -14.13
C LYS A 128 -2.27 8.49 -13.52
N PRO A 129 -1.19 7.92 -12.99
CA PRO A 129 -1.26 6.71 -12.19
C PRO A 129 -2.10 6.91 -10.94
N GLU A 130 -2.83 5.86 -10.54
CA GLU A 130 -3.66 5.91 -9.34
C GLU A 130 -2.84 5.75 -8.06
N VAL A 131 -1.69 6.41 -7.97
CA VAL A 131 -0.94 6.56 -6.73
C VAL A 131 -1.33 7.89 -6.07
N VAL A 132 -1.44 7.88 -4.74
CA VAL A 132 -1.66 9.10 -3.95
C VAL A 132 -0.32 9.77 -3.71
N LEU A 133 -0.16 10.98 -4.21
CA LEU A 133 1.04 11.79 -4.06
C LEU A 133 0.98 12.68 -2.81
N TYR A 134 2.14 13.13 -2.34
CA TYR A 134 2.19 14.20 -1.34
C TYR A 134 1.45 15.44 -1.87
N GLY A 135 0.52 15.95 -1.07
CA GLY A 135 -0.39 17.05 -1.44
C GLY A 135 -1.76 16.59 -1.95
N GLU A 136 -1.98 15.29 -2.18
CA GLU A 136 -3.28 14.74 -2.57
C GLU A 136 -4.08 14.20 -1.39
N MET A 137 -5.41 14.22 -1.55
CA MET A 137 -6.33 13.60 -0.60
C MET A 137 -6.34 12.08 -0.79
N ILE A 138 -6.31 11.35 0.31
CA ILE A 138 -6.53 9.89 0.30
C ILE A 138 -8.02 9.61 0.11
N ALA A 139 -8.42 9.14 -1.07
CA ALA A 139 -9.83 8.88 -1.39
C ALA A 139 -10.47 7.84 -0.44
N LYS A 140 -9.73 6.77 -0.10
CA LYS A 140 -10.22 5.67 0.76
C LYS A 140 -9.98 5.91 2.26
N TYR A 141 -9.77 7.16 2.65
CA TYR A 141 -9.38 7.51 4.03
C TYR A 141 -10.46 7.11 5.03
N HIS A 142 -11.71 7.49 4.77
CA HIS A 142 -12.84 7.17 5.66
C HIS A 142 -13.06 5.66 5.77
N GLU A 143 -13.03 4.93 4.65
CA GLU A 143 -13.19 3.47 4.63
C GLU A 143 -12.08 2.77 5.45
N ALA A 144 -10.84 3.24 5.33
CA ALA A 144 -9.72 2.73 6.09
C ALA A 144 -9.89 2.94 7.60
N ILE A 145 -10.28 4.16 8.01
CA ILE A 145 -10.53 4.51 9.41
C ILE A 145 -11.68 3.67 9.96
N GLU A 146 -12.80 3.54 9.25
CA GLU A 146 -13.93 2.72 9.66
C GLU A 146 -13.54 1.25 9.86
N LEU A 147 -12.76 0.68 8.93
CA LEU A 147 -12.29 -0.70 9.06
C LEU A 147 -11.40 -0.86 10.29
N ILE A 148 -10.44 0.03 10.47
CA ILE A 148 -9.48 -0.01 11.59
C ILE A 148 -10.19 0.18 12.94
N SER A 149 -11.09 1.16 13.05
CA SER A 149 -11.88 1.42 14.26
C SER A 149 -12.82 0.27 14.62
N SER A 150 -13.11 -0.64 13.68
CA SER A 150 -13.92 -1.82 13.96
C SER A 150 -13.15 -2.99 14.58
N ALA A 151 -11.82 -2.89 14.68
CA ALA A 151 -10.94 -3.97 15.13
C ALA A 151 -10.88 -4.09 16.66
N ASP A 152 -10.74 -5.32 17.16
CA ASP A 152 -10.36 -5.57 18.55
C ASP A 152 -8.83 -5.50 18.71
N GLU A 153 -8.09 -5.76 17.63
CA GLU A 153 -6.64 -5.58 17.56
C GLU A 153 -6.18 -5.12 16.17
N LEU A 154 -5.35 -4.08 16.15
CA LEU A 154 -4.64 -3.62 14.98
C LEU A 154 -3.24 -4.24 14.96
N LEU A 155 -2.97 -5.06 13.93
CA LEU A 155 -1.64 -5.60 13.66
C LEU A 155 -0.93 -4.66 12.67
N VAL A 156 0.00 -3.85 13.18
CA VAL A 156 0.83 -2.96 12.36
C VAL A 156 2.06 -3.71 11.87
N VAL A 157 2.29 -3.75 10.56
CA VAL A 157 3.40 -4.50 9.96
C VAL A 157 4.24 -3.63 9.04
N GLY A 158 5.56 -3.60 9.27
CA GLY A 158 6.52 -2.99 8.35
C GLY A 158 6.32 -1.49 8.12
N THR A 159 5.94 -0.75 9.17
CA THR A 159 5.63 0.68 9.09
C THR A 159 6.70 1.51 9.78
N SER A 160 7.24 2.52 9.07
CA SER A 160 8.28 3.40 9.61
C SER A 160 7.73 4.58 10.43
N PHE A 161 6.41 4.75 10.48
CA PHE A 161 5.73 5.89 11.14
C PHE A 161 6.17 7.28 10.67
N TYR A 162 6.77 7.37 9.48
CA TYR A 162 7.30 8.63 8.96
C TYR A 162 6.19 9.60 8.51
N THR A 163 5.12 9.05 7.94
CA THR A 163 3.98 9.85 7.45
C THR A 163 2.89 9.95 8.53
N SER A 164 2.20 11.08 8.61
CA SER A 164 1.08 11.26 9.54
C SER A 164 -0.01 10.20 9.36
N THR A 165 -0.24 9.71 8.14
CA THR A 165 -1.19 8.62 7.83
C THR A 165 -1.01 7.44 8.78
N SER A 166 0.22 6.97 9.00
CA SER A 166 0.45 5.82 9.89
C SER A 166 0.11 6.10 11.35
N SER A 167 0.42 7.30 11.86
CA SER A 167 0.09 7.67 13.24
C SER A 167 -1.41 7.80 13.42
N ILE A 168 -2.09 8.46 12.49
CA ILE A 168 -3.54 8.65 12.48
C ILE A 168 -4.29 7.31 12.47
N MET A 169 -3.84 6.36 11.63
CA MET A 169 -4.45 5.04 11.56
C MET A 169 -4.30 4.27 12.89
N VAL A 170 -3.15 4.38 13.55
CA VAL A 170 -2.94 3.77 14.88
C VAL A 170 -3.75 4.47 15.96
N GLU A 171 -3.81 5.80 15.96
CA GLU A 171 -4.62 6.58 16.89
C GLU A 171 -6.11 6.21 16.78
N ALA A 172 -6.63 6.06 15.56
CA ALA A 172 -8.00 5.64 15.32
C ALA A 172 -8.32 4.27 15.95
N ALA A 173 -7.40 3.30 15.86
CA ALA A 173 -7.54 2.01 16.53
C ALA A 173 -7.56 2.15 18.05
N GLN A 174 -6.62 2.92 18.61
CA GLN A 174 -6.50 3.13 20.05
C GLN A 174 -7.73 3.84 20.64
N MET A 175 -8.25 4.86 19.95
CA MET A 175 -9.46 5.57 20.35
C MET A 175 -10.70 4.67 20.35
N SER A 176 -10.73 3.64 19.50
CA SER A 176 -11.79 2.61 19.49
C SER A 176 -11.56 1.49 20.52
N GLY A 177 -10.49 1.57 21.33
CA GLY A 177 -10.16 0.59 22.36
C GLY A 177 -9.43 -0.65 21.84
N ALA A 178 -8.99 -0.65 20.58
CA ALA A 178 -8.26 -1.78 20.00
C ALA A 178 -6.86 -1.90 20.62
N LYS A 179 -6.42 -3.13 20.85
CA LYS A 179 -5.01 -3.40 21.14
C LYS A 179 -4.17 -3.12 19.89
N VAL A 180 -3.01 -2.50 20.03
CA VAL A 180 -2.06 -2.32 18.90
C VAL A 180 -0.88 -3.25 19.10
N THR A 181 -0.61 -4.11 18.11
CA THR A 181 0.59 -4.95 18.06
C THR A 181 1.41 -4.56 16.83
N THR A 182 2.71 -4.31 17.01
CA THR A 182 3.59 -3.89 15.93
C THR A 182 4.65 -4.96 15.63
N ILE A 183 4.81 -5.31 14.36
CA ILE A 183 5.86 -6.22 13.85
C ILE A 183 6.58 -5.51 12.70
N ASN A 184 7.74 -4.91 13.00
CA ASN A 184 8.51 -4.14 12.00
C ASN A 184 9.77 -4.85 11.49
N MET A 185 10.25 -5.86 12.20
CA MET A 185 11.43 -6.65 11.81
C MET A 185 10.98 -8.06 11.44
N ASP A 186 11.63 -8.63 10.43
CA ASP A 186 11.47 -10.02 9.98
C ASP A 186 9.99 -10.44 9.82
N ALA A 187 9.21 -9.58 9.16
CA ALA A 187 7.76 -9.72 9.05
C ALA A 187 7.35 -11.09 8.46
N GLU A 188 8.12 -11.60 7.51
CA GLU A 188 7.93 -12.92 6.89
C GLU A 188 8.03 -14.09 7.89
N THR A 189 8.68 -13.88 9.04
CA THR A 189 8.80 -14.86 10.12
C THR A 189 7.85 -14.56 11.26
N GLU A 190 7.83 -13.31 11.75
CA GLU A 190 7.10 -12.95 12.96
C GLU A 190 5.59 -12.80 12.75
N VAL A 191 5.12 -12.39 11.56
CA VAL A 191 3.67 -12.30 11.27
C VAL A 191 3.02 -13.69 11.30
N PRO A 192 3.52 -14.71 10.56
CA PRO A 192 2.97 -16.06 10.68
C PRO A 192 3.02 -16.61 12.10
N ARG A 193 4.13 -16.38 12.82
CA ARG A 193 4.28 -16.84 14.22
C ARG A 193 3.25 -16.20 15.14
N TYR A 194 3.04 -14.89 15.01
CA TYR A 194 2.07 -14.16 15.80
C TYR A 194 0.64 -14.64 15.51
N LEU A 195 0.27 -14.80 14.24
CA LEU A 195 -1.09 -15.19 13.86
C LEU A 195 -1.43 -16.61 14.30
N ARG A 196 -0.51 -17.58 14.17
CA ARG A 196 -0.71 -18.94 14.70
C ARG A 196 -0.97 -18.93 16.21
N ARG A 197 -0.14 -18.22 16.99
CA ARG A 197 -0.34 -18.10 18.43
C ARG A 197 -1.67 -17.43 18.79
N CYS A 198 -2.05 -16.38 18.08
CA CYS A 198 -3.23 -15.58 18.42
C CYS A 198 -4.56 -16.18 17.96
N ILE A 199 -4.55 -16.96 16.87
CA ILE A 199 -5.77 -17.51 16.25
C ILE A 199 -5.89 -19.02 16.50
N GLU A 200 -4.78 -19.76 16.40
CA GLU A 200 -4.75 -21.23 16.51
C GLU A 200 -4.44 -21.69 17.95
N GLY A 201 -3.83 -20.83 18.76
CA GLY A 201 -3.50 -21.11 20.16
C GLY A 201 -2.19 -21.90 20.37
N GLU A 202 -1.32 -21.90 19.38
CA GLU A 202 0.03 -22.51 19.41
C GLU A 202 1.10 -21.70 20.18
#